data_AF-A0A9P8MPX4-F1
#
_entry.id   AF-A0A9P8MPX4-F1
#
_cell.length_a   1.000
_cell.length_b   1.000
_cell.length_c   1.000
_cell.angle_alpha   90.00
_cell.angle_beta   90.00
_cell.angle_gamma   90.00
#
_symmetry.space_group_name_H-M   'P 1'
#
loop_
_entity.id
_entity.type
_entity.pdbx_description
1 polymer ?
#
loop_
_entity_poly.entity_id
_entity_poly.type
_entity_poly.pdbx_seq_one_letter_code
_entity_poly.pdbx_strand_id
1 'polypeptide(L)'
;MPGVPSYRGCEACRRQKKKCDQARPACSRCARLKIPCIGCGQQRFKFKDETKALRAANAPPSDFAAAAAAASSPAPGIHGSPPPSRPLSNQTTRTSGAIVSVLQISDPRYDLFAFGPFIKDIPSRLGTHAALDASADALASAFSCVHTRCITPESLAKYARALRSVQNSLQSPATAYSEQTLCAIYFIMLCQGWIANDDNPFPGHGPAMAHLLNVIVSNNWHNAFNSAILITISVSVV
;
A
#
# COMPACT_ATOMS: atom_id res chain seq x y z
N MET A 1 35.29 15.21 -4.32
CA MET A 1 35.07 14.18 -5.35
C MET A 1 35.16 14.82 -6.73
N PRO A 2 36.24 14.56 -7.49
CA PRO A 2 36.33 14.99 -8.90
C PRO A 2 35.31 14.19 -9.72
N GLY A 3 34.62 14.84 -10.66
CA GLY A 3 33.70 14.16 -11.59
C GLY A 3 32.26 14.69 -11.64
N VAL A 4 31.92 15.76 -10.91
CA VAL A 4 30.61 16.41 -11.04
C VAL A 4 30.59 17.27 -12.31
N PRO A 5 29.76 16.98 -13.34
CA PRO A 5 29.68 17.83 -14.51
C PRO A 5 28.94 19.13 -14.14
N SER A 6 29.69 20.20 -13.88
CA SER A 6 29.17 21.57 -13.70
C SER A 6 28.73 22.22 -15.02
N TYR A 7 28.88 21.51 -16.13
CA TYR A 7 28.67 22.03 -17.47
C TYR A 7 27.18 22.23 -17.80
N ARG A 8 26.80 23.49 -18.09
CA ARG A 8 25.44 23.95 -18.43
C ARG A 8 25.20 24.10 -19.94
N GLY A 9 25.96 23.38 -20.76
CA GLY A 9 25.78 23.43 -22.21
C GLY A 9 24.57 22.64 -22.69
N CYS A 10 24.00 23.05 -23.82
CA CYS A 10 22.90 22.34 -24.46
C CYS A 10 23.31 20.92 -24.90
N GLU A 11 22.33 20.04 -25.11
CA GLU A 11 22.56 18.63 -25.45
C GLU A 11 23.33 18.46 -26.76
N ALA A 12 23.02 19.26 -27.78
CA ALA A 12 23.67 19.22 -29.09
C ALA A 12 25.17 19.54 -29.01
N CYS A 13 25.55 20.59 -28.28
CA CYS A 13 26.95 20.95 -28.07
C CYS A 13 27.69 19.89 -27.24
N ARG A 14 27.04 19.31 -26.25
CA ARG A 14 27.64 18.26 -25.41
C ARG A 14 27.87 16.96 -26.17
N ARG A 15 26.90 16.49 -26.96
CA ARG A 15 27.04 15.27 -27.78
C ARG A 15 28.22 15.38 -28.73
N GLN A 16 28.48 16.58 -29.22
CA GLN A 16 29.59 16.90 -30.12
C GLN A 16 30.90 17.25 -29.39
N LYS A 17 30.90 17.29 -28.04
CA LYS A 17 32.03 17.74 -27.20
C LYS A 17 32.54 19.14 -27.58
N LYS A 18 31.62 20.07 -27.87
CA LYS A 18 31.92 21.46 -28.24
C LYS A 18 31.43 22.43 -27.17
N LYS A 19 32.12 23.56 -27.02
CA LYS A 19 31.78 24.62 -26.06
C LYS A 19 30.43 25.25 -26.44
N CYS A 20 29.56 25.42 -25.44
CA CYS A 20 28.26 26.08 -25.55
C CYS A 20 28.36 27.47 -24.93
N ASP A 21 27.94 28.49 -25.68
CA ASP A 21 27.89 29.90 -25.29
C ASP A 21 26.69 30.26 -24.39
N GLN A 22 25.77 29.31 -24.18
CA GLN A 22 24.64 29.43 -23.25
C GLN A 22 23.63 30.55 -23.57
N ALA A 23 23.68 31.14 -24.78
CA ALA A 23 22.72 32.14 -25.23
C ALA A 23 21.27 31.58 -25.30
N ARG A 24 20.29 32.45 -25.04
CA ARG A 24 18.85 32.15 -25.11
C ARG A 24 18.21 32.92 -26.26
N PRO A 25 17.22 32.36 -27.00
CA PRO A 25 16.59 31.05 -26.80
C PRO A 25 17.39 29.85 -27.32
N ALA A 26 18.42 30.07 -28.15
CA ALA A 26 19.32 29.03 -28.65
C ALA A 26 20.77 29.53 -28.64
N CYS A 27 21.72 28.62 -28.40
CA CYS A 27 23.14 28.94 -28.44
C CYS A 27 23.59 29.25 -29.89
N SER A 28 24.61 30.09 -30.05
CA SER A 28 25.06 30.62 -31.35
C SER A 28 25.37 29.51 -32.37
N ARG A 29 25.92 28.38 -31.89
CA ARG A 29 26.19 27.21 -32.73
C ARG A 29 24.89 26.55 -33.23
N CYS A 30 23.94 26.32 -32.33
CA CYS A 30 22.67 25.68 -32.67
C CYS A 30 21.86 26.57 -33.61
N ALA A 31 21.86 27.89 -33.39
CA ALA A 31 21.21 28.87 -34.25
C ALA A 31 21.80 28.85 -35.67
N ARG A 32 23.13 28.92 -35.79
CA ARG A 32 23.81 28.88 -37.11
C ARG A 32 23.59 27.57 -37.86
N LEU A 33 23.60 26.44 -37.14
CA LEU A 33 23.42 25.11 -37.74
C LEU A 33 21.94 24.73 -37.91
N LYS A 34 20.99 25.58 -37.49
CA LYS A 34 19.54 25.32 -37.53
C LYS A 34 19.17 23.97 -36.90
N ILE A 35 19.82 23.62 -35.78
CA ILE A 35 19.55 22.39 -35.01
C ILE A 35 18.86 22.72 -33.68
N PRO A 36 18.04 21.81 -33.13
CA PRO A 36 17.34 22.04 -31.87
C PRO A 36 18.32 22.26 -30.71
N CYS A 37 18.11 23.33 -29.94
CA CYS A 37 18.94 23.71 -28.80
C CYS A 37 18.25 23.36 -27.48
N ILE A 38 18.41 22.12 -27.02
CA ILE A 38 17.72 21.61 -25.83
C ILE A 38 18.62 21.78 -24.60
N GLY A 39 18.06 22.35 -23.52
CA GLY A 39 18.74 22.42 -22.22
C GLY A 39 19.83 23.49 -22.10
N CYS A 40 19.79 24.55 -22.91
CA CYS A 40 20.76 25.65 -22.85
C CYS A 40 20.70 26.40 -21.52
N GLY A 41 21.80 26.40 -20.74
CA GLY A 41 21.88 27.08 -19.44
C GLY A 41 21.18 26.34 -18.29
N GLN A 42 20.58 25.17 -18.55
CA GLN A 42 19.94 24.35 -17.52
C GLN A 42 20.95 23.39 -16.90
N GLN A 43 20.93 23.28 -15.57
CA GLN A 43 21.71 22.29 -14.84
C GLN A 43 20.97 20.96 -14.88
N ARG A 44 21.65 19.88 -15.31
CA ARG A 44 21.03 18.56 -15.38
C ARG A 44 20.78 18.01 -13.98
N PHE A 45 19.64 17.33 -13.82
CA PHE A 45 19.32 16.60 -12.60
C PHE A 45 20.34 15.50 -12.34
N LYS A 46 20.72 15.34 -11.07
CA LYS A 46 21.63 14.30 -10.59
C LYS A 46 20.85 13.38 -9.67
N PHE A 47 20.87 12.08 -9.94
CA PHE A 47 20.49 11.08 -8.95
C PHE A 47 21.51 11.13 -7.81
N LYS A 48 21.06 11.58 -6.64
CA LYS A 48 21.83 11.50 -5.41
C LYS A 48 21.56 10.13 -4.81
N ASP A 49 22.62 9.40 -4.50
CA ASP A 49 22.49 8.19 -3.71
C ASP A 49 22.15 8.57 -2.27
N GLU A 50 20.87 8.46 -1.92
CA GLU A 50 20.35 8.73 -0.59
C GLU A 50 20.41 7.52 0.33
N THR A 51 21.04 6.40 -0.07
CA THR A 51 21.09 5.18 0.74
C THR A 51 21.65 5.43 2.14
N LYS A 52 22.59 6.36 2.29
CA LYS A 52 23.12 6.76 3.61
C LYS A 52 22.11 7.55 4.44
N ALA A 53 21.34 8.45 3.82
CA ALA A 53 20.30 9.22 4.50
C ALA A 53 19.12 8.32 4.90
N LEU A 54 18.73 7.37 4.04
CA LEU A 54 17.70 6.38 4.32
C LEU A 54 18.11 5.41 5.43
N ARG A 55 19.39 5.00 5.48
CA ARG A 55 19.92 4.17 6.58
C ARG A 55 19.97 4.92 7.90
N ALA A 56 20.30 6.21 7.90
CA ALA A 56 20.27 7.04 9.10
C ALA A 56 18.84 7.28 9.61
N ALA A 57 17.87 7.44 8.70
CA ALA A 57 16.46 7.62 9.05
C ALA A 57 15.78 6.32 9.56
N ASN A 58 16.28 5.15 9.17
CA ASN A 58 15.78 3.84 9.59
C ASN A 58 16.52 3.25 10.81
N ALA A 59 17.42 4.00 11.44
CA ALA A 59 18.01 3.58 12.70
C ALA A 59 16.93 3.61 13.80
N PRO A 60 16.80 2.57 14.64
CA PRO A 60 15.87 2.59 15.76
C PRO A 60 16.28 3.69 16.76
N PRO A 61 15.31 4.38 17.39
CA PRO A 61 15.64 5.33 18.45
C PRO A 61 16.29 4.57 19.60
N SER A 62 17.54 4.90 19.91
CA SER A 62 18.15 4.49 21.17
C SER A 62 17.49 5.28 22.29
N ASP A 63 16.79 4.57 23.17
CA ASP A 63 16.10 5.14 24.32
C ASP A 63 17.03 5.93 25.26
N PHE A 64 16.50 7.06 25.73
CA PHE A 64 16.73 7.72 27.02
C PHE A 64 18.15 7.69 27.62
N ALA A 65 18.95 8.70 27.30
CA ALA A 65 19.83 9.40 28.26
C ALA A 65 20.46 10.65 27.61
N ALA A 66 19.83 11.81 27.78
CA ALA A 66 20.48 13.14 27.91
C ALA A 66 19.43 14.27 27.81
N ALA A 67 18.38 14.20 28.64
CA ALA A 67 17.67 15.40 29.04
C ALA A 67 18.45 15.99 30.24
N ALA A 68 19.42 16.86 29.95
CA ALA A 68 19.97 17.91 30.83
C ALA A 68 21.42 18.23 30.44
N ALA A 69 21.61 19.18 29.53
CA ALA A 69 22.67 20.18 29.62
C ALA A 69 22.60 21.15 28.42
N ALA A 70 22.79 22.44 28.73
CA ALA A 70 23.02 23.55 27.81
C ALA A 70 21.79 24.19 27.16
N ALA A 71 20.97 24.81 28.02
CA ALA A 71 20.47 26.14 27.71
C ALA A 71 21.65 27.12 27.61
N SER A 72 21.85 27.76 26.45
CA SER A 72 22.54 29.06 26.26
C SER A 72 22.44 29.53 24.79
N SER A 73 21.34 30.23 24.45
CA SER A 73 21.16 31.31 23.44
C SER A 73 21.66 31.19 21.98
N PRO A 74 21.23 32.06 21.03
CA PRO A 74 19.99 32.85 20.91
C PRO A 74 19.18 32.46 19.64
N ALA A 75 17.93 32.91 19.55
CA ALA A 75 17.06 32.72 18.38
C ALA A 75 17.71 33.25 17.08
N PRO A 76 17.47 32.58 15.93
CA PRO A 76 16.59 33.23 14.96
C PRO A 76 15.72 32.26 14.14
N GLY A 77 14.54 32.77 13.74
CA GLY A 77 13.86 32.34 12.52
C GLY A 77 12.76 31.29 12.72
N ILE A 78 11.52 31.74 12.54
CA ILE A 78 10.37 30.88 12.22
C ILE A 78 10.69 30.19 10.89
N HIS A 79 11.36 29.05 10.94
CA HIS A 79 11.45 28.13 9.83
C HIS A 79 10.16 27.33 9.81
N GLY A 80 9.31 27.61 8.82
CA GLY A 80 8.14 26.79 8.52
C GLY A 80 8.55 25.33 8.50
N SER A 81 7.87 24.51 9.30
CA SER A 81 8.03 23.07 9.30
C SER A 81 7.93 22.59 7.85
N PRO A 82 8.86 21.74 7.37
CA PRO A 82 8.67 21.13 6.06
C PRO A 82 7.32 20.43 6.05
N PRO A 83 6.51 20.56 4.98
CA PRO A 83 5.25 19.83 4.90
C PRO A 83 5.57 18.34 5.12
N PRO A 84 4.77 17.61 5.93
CA PRO A 84 5.05 16.22 6.22
C PRO A 84 5.20 15.48 4.88
N SER A 85 6.39 14.93 4.64
CA SER A 85 6.79 14.30 3.38
C SER A 85 6.02 13.02 3.09
N ARG A 86 5.22 12.55 4.05
CA ARG A 86 4.20 11.52 3.93
C ARG A 86 2.99 11.94 4.76
N PRO A 87 1.75 11.67 4.30
CA PRO A 87 0.59 11.82 5.16
C PRO A 87 0.82 10.99 6.43
N LEU A 88 0.35 11.48 7.59
CA LEU A 88 0.26 10.69 8.82
C LEU A 88 -0.57 9.44 8.49
N SER A 89 0.09 8.33 8.18
CA SER A 89 -0.58 7.10 7.77
C SER A 89 -0.56 6.13 8.94
N ASN A 90 -1.72 5.91 9.54
CA ASN A 90 -1.89 4.80 10.48
C ASN A 90 -2.11 3.48 9.70
N GLN A 91 -2.24 2.36 10.41
CA GLN A 91 -2.47 1.06 9.77
C GLN A 91 -3.77 1.06 8.94
N THR A 92 -4.86 1.60 9.47
CA THR A 92 -6.17 1.67 8.81
C THR A 92 -6.11 2.47 7.50
N THR A 93 -5.44 3.62 7.47
CA THR A 93 -5.26 4.42 6.25
C THR A 93 -4.46 3.66 5.19
N ARG A 94 -3.43 2.92 5.60
CA ARG A 94 -2.63 2.10 4.66
C ARG A 94 -3.44 0.94 4.09
N THR A 95 -4.18 0.23 4.94
CA THR A 95 -5.08 -0.86 4.50
C THR A 95 -6.17 -0.33 3.57
N SER A 96 -6.78 0.81 3.90
CA SER A 96 -7.80 1.46 3.07
C SER A 96 -7.24 1.85 1.69
N GLY A 97 -6.04 2.45 1.63
CA GLY A 97 -5.39 2.75 0.37
C GLY A 97 -5.06 1.50 -0.45
N ALA A 98 -4.59 0.43 0.20
CA ALA A 98 -4.28 -0.83 -0.48
C ALA A 98 -5.52 -1.50 -1.08
N ILE A 99 -6.62 -1.56 -0.34
CA ILE A 99 -7.87 -2.15 -0.86
C ILE A 99 -8.46 -1.28 -1.97
N VAL A 100 -8.45 0.05 -1.83
CA VAL A 100 -8.91 0.97 -2.88
C VAL A 100 -8.09 0.81 -4.16
N SER A 101 -6.77 0.66 -4.03
CA SER A 101 -5.90 0.41 -5.19
C SER A 101 -6.28 -0.85 -5.94
N VAL A 102 -6.70 -1.89 -5.23
CA VAL A 102 -7.17 -3.14 -5.84
C VAL A 102 -8.56 -2.98 -6.48
N LEU A 103 -9.46 -2.24 -5.83
CA LEU A 103 -10.80 -1.98 -6.35
C LEU A 103 -10.82 -1.12 -7.63
N GLN A 104 -9.73 -0.39 -7.90
CA GLN A 104 -9.58 0.43 -9.12
C GLN A 104 -9.06 -0.36 -10.33
N ILE A 105 -8.80 -1.66 -10.18
CA ILE A 105 -8.34 -2.49 -11.28
C ILE A 105 -9.47 -2.64 -12.30
N SER A 106 -9.23 -2.17 -13.52
CA SER A 106 -10.23 -2.14 -14.60
C SER A 106 -10.16 -3.35 -15.54
N ASP A 107 -9.17 -4.23 -15.36
CA ASP A 107 -9.04 -5.45 -16.16
C ASP A 107 -10.09 -6.48 -15.69
N PRO A 108 -11.06 -6.88 -16.53
CA PRO A 108 -12.14 -7.77 -16.13
C PRO A 108 -11.65 -9.14 -15.63
N ARG A 109 -10.45 -9.57 -16.02
CA ARG A 109 -9.85 -10.84 -15.56
C ARG A 109 -9.49 -10.81 -14.08
N TYR A 110 -9.41 -9.62 -13.50
CA TYR A 110 -9.03 -9.38 -12.12
C TYR A 110 -10.03 -8.47 -11.41
N ASP A 111 -11.30 -8.56 -11.79
CA ASP A 111 -12.37 -7.84 -11.13
C ASP A 111 -12.64 -8.44 -9.74
N LEU A 112 -12.29 -7.72 -8.68
CA LEU A 112 -12.53 -8.15 -7.31
C LEU A 112 -14.04 -8.24 -7.01
N PHE A 113 -14.90 -7.53 -7.74
CA PHE A 113 -16.36 -7.59 -7.56
C PHE A 113 -16.97 -8.92 -8.00
N ALA A 114 -16.23 -9.76 -8.75
CA ALA A 114 -16.62 -11.14 -9.01
C ALA A 114 -16.78 -11.96 -7.71
N PHE A 115 -16.09 -11.55 -6.63
CA PHE A 115 -16.17 -12.16 -5.31
C PHE A 115 -17.15 -11.44 -4.38
N GLY A 116 -17.99 -10.54 -4.90
CA GLY A 116 -19.05 -9.91 -4.13
C GLY A 116 -19.13 -8.39 -4.33
N PRO A 117 -20.32 -7.84 -4.65
CA PRO A 117 -20.48 -6.40 -4.85
C PRO A 117 -20.32 -5.60 -3.55
N PHE A 118 -20.49 -6.23 -2.39
CA PHE A 118 -20.34 -5.58 -1.08
C PHE A 118 -18.90 -5.11 -0.81
N ILE A 119 -17.90 -5.62 -1.54
CA ILE A 119 -16.49 -5.30 -1.31
C ILE A 119 -16.23 -3.80 -1.53
N LYS A 120 -17.04 -3.11 -2.36
CA LYS A 120 -16.98 -1.66 -2.57
C LYS A 120 -17.17 -0.85 -1.28
N ASP A 121 -17.89 -1.40 -0.30
CA ASP A 121 -18.24 -0.71 0.94
C ASP A 121 -17.19 -0.95 2.04
N ILE A 122 -16.26 -1.89 1.83
CA ILE A 122 -15.23 -2.28 2.81
C ILE A 122 -14.33 -1.13 3.23
N PRO A 123 -13.81 -0.26 2.34
CA PRO A 123 -12.93 0.84 2.74
C PRO A 123 -13.54 1.74 3.83
N SER A 124 -14.87 1.92 3.80
CA SER A 124 -15.62 2.74 4.76
C SER A 124 -15.82 2.07 6.14
N ARG A 125 -15.61 0.76 6.22
CA ARG A 125 -15.82 -0.07 7.41
C ARG A 125 -14.51 -0.38 8.15
N LEU A 126 -13.37 -0.08 7.54
CA LEU A 126 -12.06 -0.29 8.17
C LEU A 126 -11.88 0.60 9.40
N GLY A 127 -11.13 0.09 10.38
CA GLY A 127 -10.88 0.76 11.67
C GLY A 127 -11.91 0.43 12.75
N THR A 128 -12.94 -0.35 12.44
CA THR A 128 -14.00 -0.71 13.39
C THR A 128 -13.79 -2.08 14.03
N HIS A 129 -13.09 -3.00 13.35
CA HIS A 129 -12.92 -4.37 13.80
C HIS A 129 -11.59 -4.98 13.34
N ALA A 130 -10.76 -5.41 14.29
CA ALA A 130 -9.39 -5.85 14.02
C ALA A 130 -9.30 -7.00 12.99
N ALA A 131 -10.24 -7.97 13.04
CA ALA A 131 -10.24 -9.07 12.06
C ALA A 131 -10.59 -8.62 10.64
N LEU A 132 -11.50 -7.64 10.50
CA LEU A 132 -11.85 -7.11 9.19
C LEU A 132 -10.67 -6.33 8.61
N ASP A 133 -10.01 -5.52 9.43
CA ASP A 133 -8.84 -4.74 9.01
C ASP A 133 -7.67 -5.63 8.59
N ALA A 134 -7.35 -6.66 9.39
CA ALA A 134 -6.26 -7.58 9.10
C ALA A 134 -6.54 -8.42 7.85
N SER A 135 -7.77 -8.91 7.69
CA SER A 135 -8.17 -9.70 6.53
C SER A 135 -8.27 -8.88 5.25
N ALA A 136 -8.70 -7.60 5.31
CA ALA A 136 -8.69 -6.71 4.16
C ALA A 136 -7.26 -6.37 3.68
N ASP A 137 -6.30 -6.18 4.60
CA ASP A 137 -4.88 -5.99 4.24
C ASP A 137 -4.31 -7.27 3.59
N ALA A 138 -4.66 -8.44 4.12
CA ALA A 138 -4.29 -9.72 3.53
C ALA A 138 -4.90 -9.90 2.13
N LEU A 139 -6.19 -9.58 1.96
CA LEU A 139 -6.90 -9.66 0.68
C LEU A 139 -6.22 -8.80 -0.38
N ALA A 140 -5.96 -7.52 -0.09
CA ALA A 140 -5.31 -6.61 -1.03
C ALA A 140 -3.90 -7.11 -1.41
N SER A 141 -3.15 -7.64 -0.45
CA SER A 141 -1.82 -8.19 -0.69
C SER A 141 -1.85 -9.49 -1.50
N ALA A 142 -2.76 -10.41 -1.18
CA ALA A 142 -2.90 -11.69 -1.88
C ALA A 142 -3.41 -11.49 -3.31
N PHE A 143 -4.35 -10.56 -3.51
CA PHE A 143 -4.86 -10.26 -4.84
C PHE A 143 -3.78 -9.63 -5.74
N SER A 144 -2.86 -8.85 -5.16
CA SER A 144 -1.67 -8.37 -5.89
C SER A 144 -0.77 -9.54 -6.36
N CYS A 145 -0.73 -10.65 -5.64
CA CYS A 145 -0.03 -11.87 -6.06
C CYS A 145 -0.74 -12.58 -7.24
N VAL A 146 -2.07 -12.52 -7.32
CA VAL A 146 -2.83 -13.05 -8.47
C VAL A 146 -2.45 -12.31 -9.76
N HIS A 147 -2.29 -10.98 -9.68
CA HIS A 147 -1.86 -10.15 -10.80
C HIS A 147 -0.44 -10.43 -11.24
N THR A 148 0.48 -10.46 -10.27
CA THR A 148 1.91 -10.62 -10.53
C THR A 148 2.32 -12.08 -10.75
N ARG A 149 1.42 -13.03 -10.45
CA ARG A 149 1.66 -14.48 -10.41
C ARG A 149 2.85 -14.86 -9.53
N CYS A 150 3.10 -14.07 -8.49
CA CYS A 150 4.22 -14.25 -7.58
C CYS A 150 3.74 -14.12 -6.14
N ILE A 151 3.77 -15.23 -5.41
CA ILE A 151 3.46 -15.25 -3.98
C ILE A 151 4.66 -14.65 -3.24
N THR A 152 4.41 -13.68 -2.37
CA THR A 152 5.45 -12.98 -1.64
C THR A 152 5.47 -13.39 -0.16
N PRO A 153 6.63 -13.30 0.53
CA PRO A 153 6.68 -13.48 1.97
C PRO A 153 5.76 -12.50 2.72
N GLU A 154 5.59 -11.29 2.19
CA GLU A 154 4.70 -10.28 2.77
C GLU A 154 3.23 -10.71 2.71
N SER A 155 2.77 -11.23 1.56
CA SER A 155 1.38 -11.72 1.42
C SER A 155 1.09 -12.88 2.38
N LEU A 156 2.03 -13.82 2.54
CA LEU A 156 1.90 -14.92 3.49
C LEU A 156 1.87 -14.42 4.94
N ALA A 157 2.73 -13.45 5.29
CA ALA A 157 2.75 -12.85 6.63
C ALA A 157 1.46 -12.11 6.97
N LYS A 158 0.88 -11.37 6.01
CA LYS A 158 -0.41 -10.70 6.19
C LYS A 158 -1.56 -11.69 6.33
N TYR A 159 -1.58 -12.76 5.53
CA TYR A 159 -2.54 -13.84 5.67
C TYR A 159 -2.48 -14.52 7.04
N ALA A 160 -1.28 -14.88 7.52
CA ALA A 160 -1.10 -15.46 8.84
C ALA A 160 -1.54 -14.51 9.97
N ARG A 161 -1.30 -13.19 9.82
CA ARG A 161 -1.80 -12.17 10.75
C ARG A 161 -3.32 -12.11 10.76
N ALA A 162 -3.94 -12.16 9.59
CA ALA A 162 -5.39 -12.15 9.46
C ALA A 162 -6.02 -13.39 10.11
N LEU A 163 -5.47 -14.58 9.89
CA LEU A 163 -5.89 -15.82 10.55
C LEU A 163 -5.88 -15.68 12.08
N ARG A 164 -4.79 -15.17 12.64
CA ARG A 164 -4.68 -14.95 14.09
C ARG A 164 -5.71 -13.94 14.60
N SER A 165 -5.97 -12.87 13.85
CA SER A 165 -6.97 -11.87 14.23
C SER A 165 -8.40 -12.43 14.19
N VAL A 166 -8.71 -13.29 13.22
CA VAL A 166 -9.98 -14.01 13.14
C VAL A 166 -10.12 -14.99 14.32
N GLN A 167 -9.08 -15.79 14.60
CA GLN A 167 -9.07 -16.70 15.74
C GLN A 167 -9.33 -15.97 17.06
N ASN A 168 -8.68 -14.83 17.29
CA ASN A 168 -8.93 -14.00 18.47
C ASN A 168 -10.38 -13.47 18.52
N SER A 169 -10.98 -13.13 17.37
CA SER A 169 -12.37 -12.65 17.32
C SER A 169 -13.38 -13.77 17.61
N LEU A 170 -13.06 -15.00 17.25
CA LEU A 170 -13.87 -16.19 17.54
C LEU A 170 -13.82 -16.62 19.01
N GLN A 171 -12.78 -16.23 19.76
CA GLN A 171 -12.66 -16.54 21.20
C GLN A 171 -13.63 -15.73 22.08
N SER A 172 -14.18 -14.62 21.57
CA SER A 172 -15.13 -13.78 22.30
C SER A 172 -16.53 -13.90 21.72
N PRO A 173 -17.55 -14.28 22.50
CA PRO A 173 -18.94 -14.37 22.02
C PRO A 173 -19.47 -13.05 21.45
N ALA A 174 -18.97 -11.90 21.93
CA ALA A 174 -19.38 -10.58 21.45
C ALA A 174 -18.92 -10.27 20.02
N THR A 175 -17.81 -10.87 19.57
CA THR A 175 -17.24 -10.62 18.24
C THR A 175 -17.32 -11.84 17.33
N ALA A 176 -17.48 -13.05 17.87
CA ALA A 176 -17.48 -14.28 17.09
C ALA A 176 -18.58 -14.32 16.03
N TYR A 177 -19.76 -13.79 16.35
CA TYR A 177 -20.93 -13.78 15.47
C TYR A 177 -21.23 -12.38 14.92
N SER A 178 -20.21 -11.55 14.69
CA SER A 178 -20.36 -10.22 14.10
C SER A 178 -20.29 -10.26 12.57
N GLU A 179 -20.88 -9.26 11.91
CA GLU A 179 -20.78 -9.08 10.44
C GLU A 179 -19.33 -8.94 9.97
N GLN A 180 -18.49 -8.31 10.80
CA GLN A 180 -17.08 -8.09 10.52
C GLN A 180 -16.29 -9.40 10.59
N THR A 181 -16.61 -10.29 11.54
CA THR A 181 -15.97 -11.60 11.65
C THR A 181 -16.35 -12.51 10.49
N LEU A 182 -17.63 -12.53 10.10
CA LEU A 182 -18.06 -13.29 8.92
C LEU A 182 -17.34 -12.81 7.64
N CYS A 183 -17.31 -11.49 7.41
CA CYS A 183 -16.60 -10.90 6.29
C CYS A 183 -15.09 -11.22 6.32
N ALA A 184 -14.47 -11.18 7.51
CA ALA A 184 -13.06 -11.50 7.66
C ALA A 184 -12.76 -12.96 7.31
N ILE A 185 -13.62 -13.89 7.72
CA ILE A 185 -13.47 -15.32 7.39
C ILE A 185 -13.64 -15.55 5.88
N TYR A 186 -14.57 -14.85 5.24
CA TYR A 186 -14.71 -14.90 3.78
C TYR A 186 -13.43 -14.43 3.06
N PHE A 187 -12.81 -13.33 3.50
CA PHE A 187 -11.54 -12.89 2.91
C PHE A 187 -10.39 -13.86 3.16
N ILE A 188 -10.36 -14.53 4.31
CA ILE A 188 -9.41 -15.61 4.58
C ILE A 188 -9.60 -16.76 3.58
N MET A 189 -10.85 -17.17 3.31
CA MET A 189 -11.15 -18.20 2.32
C MET A 189 -10.65 -17.82 0.93
N LEU A 190 -10.91 -16.59 0.47
CA LEU A 190 -10.41 -16.09 -0.81
C LEU A 190 -8.87 -16.09 -0.87
N CYS A 191 -8.22 -15.58 0.18
CA CYS A 191 -6.77 -15.59 0.26
C CYS A 191 -6.22 -17.01 0.19
N GLN A 192 -6.82 -17.98 0.88
CA GLN A 192 -6.39 -19.38 0.79
C GLN A 192 -6.35 -19.87 -0.65
N GLY A 193 -7.41 -19.62 -1.43
CA GLY A 193 -7.46 -20.02 -2.85
C GLY A 193 -6.45 -19.32 -3.76
N TRP A 194 -5.87 -18.19 -3.35
CA TRP A 194 -4.91 -17.44 -4.15
C TRP A 194 -3.44 -17.67 -3.79
N ILE A 195 -3.15 -17.91 -2.51
CA ILE A 195 -1.76 -17.95 -1.99
C ILE A 195 -1.43 -19.20 -1.17
N ALA A 196 -2.39 -20.05 -0.82
CA ALA A 196 -2.11 -21.33 -0.17
C ALA A 196 -2.09 -22.45 -1.23
N ASN A 197 -1.14 -23.38 -1.10
CA ASN A 197 -1.11 -24.58 -1.96
C ASN A 197 -2.26 -25.52 -1.61
N ASP A 198 -2.79 -26.18 -2.65
CA ASP A 198 -3.83 -27.23 -2.57
C ASP A 198 -3.41 -28.47 -1.77
N ASP A 199 -2.12 -28.62 -1.46
CA ASP A 199 -1.56 -29.75 -0.72
C ASP A 199 -1.90 -29.76 0.79
N ASN A 200 -2.69 -28.80 1.28
CA ASN A 200 -2.91 -28.61 2.70
C ASN A 200 -4.13 -29.44 3.20
N PRO A 201 -3.95 -30.46 4.07
CA PRO A 201 -5.00 -31.39 4.49
C PRO A 201 -5.98 -30.83 5.52
N PHE A 202 -5.93 -29.54 5.83
CA PHE A 202 -6.83 -28.93 6.80
C PHE A 202 -8.21 -28.71 6.19
N PRO A 203 -9.31 -28.94 6.96
CA PRO A 203 -10.65 -28.67 6.48
C PRO A 203 -10.71 -27.21 6.02
N GLY A 204 -11.17 -27.00 4.78
CA GLY A 204 -11.26 -25.66 4.20
C GLY A 204 -12.04 -24.72 5.11
N HIS A 205 -11.86 -23.40 4.93
CA HIS A 205 -12.64 -22.40 5.67
C HIS A 205 -14.16 -22.52 5.40
N GLY A 206 -14.58 -23.28 4.37
CA GLY A 206 -15.97 -23.58 4.02
C GLY A 206 -16.81 -24.15 5.17
N PRO A 207 -16.44 -25.29 5.79
CA PRO A 207 -17.11 -25.80 7.01
C PRO A 207 -17.25 -24.78 8.14
N ALA A 208 -16.20 -23.99 8.42
CA ALA A 208 -16.26 -22.95 9.45
C ALA A 208 -17.28 -21.86 9.07
N MET A 209 -17.29 -21.44 7.81
CA MET A 209 -18.27 -20.50 7.29
C MET A 209 -19.69 -21.06 7.31
N ALA A 210 -19.91 -22.32 6.93
CA ALA A 210 -21.23 -22.97 6.99
C ALA A 210 -21.79 -22.98 8.42
N HIS A 211 -20.95 -23.31 9.40
CA HIS A 211 -21.33 -23.27 10.81
C HIS A 211 -21.68 -21.85 11.26
N LEU A 212 -20.82 -20.87 10.96
CA LEU A 212 -21.07 -19.47 11.31
C LEU A 212 -22.33 -18.91 10.63
N LEU A 213 -22.55 -19.20 9.34
CA LEU A 213 -23.75 -18.81 8.62
C LEU A 213 -25.02 -19.34 9.29
N ASN A 214 -25.03 -20.62 9.68
CA ASN A 214 -26.20 -21.21 10.35
C ASN A 214 -26.54 -20.49 11.67
N VAL A 215 -25.53 -20.04 12.42
CA VAL A 215 -25.73 -19.27 13.66
C VAL A 215 -26.05 -17.79 13.40
N ILE A 216 -25.58 -17.24 12.28
CA ILE A 216 -25.78 -15.82 11.93
C ILE A 216 -27.15 -15.58 11.29
N VAL A 217 -27.67 -16.52 10.51
CA VAL A 217 -29.01 -16.43 9.90
C VAL A 217 -30.11 -16.32 10.96
N SER A 218 -29.90 -16.84 12.17
CA SER A 218 -30.83 -16.66 13.29
C SER A 218 -30.80 -15.27 13.95
N ASN A 219 -29.82 -14.41 13.63
CA ASN A 219 -29.60 -13.12 14.30
C ASN A 219 -30.20 -11.89 13.57
N ASN A 220 -31.06 -12.07 12.55
CA ASN A 220 -31.82 -11.01 11.86
C ASN A 220 -31.00 -9.75 11.48
N TRP A 221 -29.97 -9.92 10.66
CA TRP A 221 -29.16 -8.82 10.15
C TRP A 221 -29.89 -8.02 9.05
N HIS A 222 -30.61 -6.97 9.44
CA HIS A 222 -31.37 -6.11 8.52
C HIS A 222 -30.55 -4.90 8.04
N ASN A 223 -29.66 -5.09 7.05
CA ASN A 223 -29.18 -4.00 6.20
C ASN A 223 -28.71 -4.53 4.83
N ALA A 224 -28.68 -3.66 3.80
CA ALA A 224 -28.39 -4.06 2.43
C ALA A 224 -26.99 -4.69 2.24
N PHE A 225 -26.01 -4.24 3.02
CA PHE A 225 -24.66 -4.80 3.03
C PHE A 225 -24.64 -6.25 3.55
N ASN A 226 -25.34 -6.50 4.66
CA ASN A 226 -25.44 -7.82 5.26
C ASN A 226 -26.19 -8.78 4.33
N SER A 227 -27.25 -8.32 3.63
CA SER A 227 -27.91 -9.13 2.60
C SER A 227 -26.96 -9.49 1.46
N ALA A 228 -26.17 -8.54 0.95
CA ALA A 228 -25.20 -8.80 -0.11
C ALA A 228 -24.10 -9.78 0.33
N ILE A 229 -23.56 -9.62 1.54
CA ILE A 229 -22.59 -10.55 2.14
C ILE A 229 -23.18 -11.94 2.25
N LEU A 230 -24.38 -12.07 2.84
CA LEU A 230 -25.01 -13.38 3.06
C LEU A 230 -25.26 -14.09 1.73
N ILE A 231 -25.77 -13.39 0.71
CA ILE A 231 -25.97 -13.97 -0.63
C ILE A 231 -24.64 -14.47 -1.21
N THR A 232 -23.61 -13.62 -1.22
CA THR A 232 -22.31 -13.99 -1.79
C THR A 232 -21.67 -15.16 -1.06
N ILE A 233 -21.70 -15.15 0.26
CA ILE A 233 -21.10 -16.19 1.08
C ILE A 233 -21.88 -17.51 0.94
N SER A 234 -23.21 -17.49 0.95
CA SER A 234 -24.03 -18.69 0.77
C SER A 234 -23.76 -19.38 -0.57
N VAL A 235 -23.56 -18.62 -1.66
CA VAL A 235 -23.20 -19.20 -2.97
C VAL A 235 -21.81 -19.85 -2.96
N SER A 236 -20.90 -19.38 -2.11
CA SER A 236 -19.52 -19.87 -2.07
C SER A 236 -19.33 -21.14 -1.21
N VAL A 237 -20.35 -21.52 -0.42
CA VAL A 237 -20.29 -22.62 0.55
C VAL A 237 -21.12 -23.84 0.10
N VAL A 238 -21.98 -23.68 -0.92
CA VAL A 238 -22.77 -24.74 -1.56
C VAL A 238 -21.97 -25.42 -2.67
#